data_AF-A0A938TT07-F1
#
_entry.id   AF-A0A938TT07-F1
#
_cell.length_a   1.000
_cell.length_b   1.000
_cell.length_c   1.000
_cell.angle_alpha   90.00
_cell.angle_beta   90.00
_cell.angle_gamma   90.00
#
_symmetry.space_group_name_H-M   'P 1'
#
loop_
_entity.id
_entity.type
_entity.pdbx_description
1 polymer ?
#
loop_
_entity_poly.entity_id
_entity_poly.type
_entity_poly.pdbx_seq_one_letter_code
_entity_poly.pdbx_strand_id
1 'polypeptide(L)'
;MPQVKTIVMLMLENRSLDTVLGWLYSGSAPAAVYPPGSSPTFDGIPANSSNSYKNTAYAPQNGTQGYSEACRVPAYDPGEPMPDVLVQLYGDAQGNTPSNPWSQTPTMQGFAYNYYADYIHSVGEVMGAYSAEQLPVLYGLAENFAVSDRWFASVPTQTNPNRAFSICGTSLGAEVNSDISIRQYYL
;
A
#
# COMPACT_ATOMS: atom_id res chain seq x y z
N MET A 1 8.37 -21.67 -18.53
CA MET A 1 9.64 -21.40 -17.81
C MET A 1 10.25 -22.70 -17.31
N PRO A 2 10.76 -23.58 -18.18
CA PRO A 2 11.33 -24.87 -17.76
C PRO A 2 12.61 -24.73 -16.90
N GLN A 3 13.24 -23.56 -16.89
CA GLN A 3 14.46 -23.28 -16.13
C GLN A 3 14.25 -23.08 -14.61
N VAL A 4 13.02 -22.76 -14.17
CA VAL A 4 12.72 -22.51 -12.75
C VAL A 4 12.23 -23.80 -12.10
N LYS A 5 13.00 -24.32 -11.14
CA LYS A 5 12.67 -25.57 -10.43
C LYS A 5 12.02 -25.34 -9.07
N THR A 6 12.33 -24.22 -8.43
CA THR A 6 11.90 -23.89 -7.08
C THR A 6 11.41 -22.46 -7.06
N ILE A 7 10.25 -22.23 -6.45
CA ILE A 7 9.71 -20.92 -6.17
C ILE A 7 9.61 -20.80 -4.65
N VAL A 8 10.20 -19.75 -4.10
CA VAL A 8 10.02 -19.37 -2.70
C VAL A 8 9.16 -18.13 -2.68
N MET A 9 8.03 -18.21 -1.98
CA MET A 9 7.13 -17.08 -1.81
C MET A 9 7.29 -16.52 -0.39
N LEU A 10 7.87 -15.33 -0.28
CA LEU A 10 7.90 -14.56 0.96
C LEU A 10 6.75 -13.54 0.92
N MET A 11 5.80 -13.70 1.83
CA MET A 11 4.67 -12.77 1.97
C MET A 11 4.89 -11.90 3.20
N LEU A 12 4.95 -10.59 2.98
CA LEU A 12 5.11 -9.57 4.03
C LEU A 12 3.74 -9.03 4.48
N GLU A 13 3.77 -8.21 5.53
CA GLU A 13 2.62 -7.56 6.19
C GLU A 13 3.14 -6.21 6.75
N ASN A 14 2.45 -5.06 6.77
CA ASN A 14 1.30 -4.53 6.02
C ASN A 14 1.73 -3.18 5.43
N ARG A 15 2.20 -3.16 4.18
CA ARG A 15 2.77 -1.94 3.58
C ARG A 15 2.39 -1.82 2.11
N SER A 16 2.09 -0.60 1.67
CA SER A 16 1.84 -0.28 0.26
C SER A 16 3.15 -0.18 -0.52
N LEU A 17 3.05 -0.20 -1.85
CA LEU A 17 4.18 0.06 -2.74
C LEU A 17 4.82 1.42 -2.42
N ASP A 18 4.01 2.48 -2.29
CA ASP A 18 4.50 3.83 -2.00
C ASP A 18 5.25 3.90 -0.68
N THR A 19 4.77 3.21 0.36
CA THR A 19 5.46 3.21 1.65
C THR A 19 6.83 2.54 1.59
N VAL A 20 7.02 1.50 0.78
CA VAL A 20 8.25 0.68 0.76
C VAL A 20 9.22 1.11 -0.34
N LEU A 21 8.73 1.39 -1.54
CA LEU A 21 9.51 1.64 -2.75
C LEU A 21 9.06 2.90 -3.49
N GLY A 22 8.19 3.73 -2.91
CA GLY A 22 7.65 4.92 -3.57
C GLY A 22 8.70 5.90 -4.08
N TRP A 23 9.90 5.88 -3.50
CA TRP A 23 11.04 6.72 -3.90
C TRP A 23 12.08 6.03 -4.78
N LEU A 24 11.93 4.74 -5.11
CA LEU A 24 12.96 3.89 -5.76
C LEU A 24 13.58 4.53 -7.01
N TYR A 25 12.78 5.19 -7.84
CA TYR A 25 13.24 5.86 -9.07
C TYR A 25 12.99 7.37 -9.03
N SER A 26 13.01 8.00 -7.85
CA SER A 26 12.90 9.46 -7.73
C SER A 26 14.15 10.12 -8.35
N GLY A 27 14.04 10.57 -9.60
CA GLY A 27 15.14 11.16 -10.36
C GLY A 27 15.96 10.17 -11.20
N SER A 28 15.50 8.92 -11.35
CA SER A 28 16.11 7.92 -12.24
C SER A 28 15.03 7.08 -12.95
N ALA A 29 15.42 6.02 -13.64
CA ALA A 29 14.51 5.13 -14.35
C ALA A 29 15.03 3.68 -14.27
N PRO A 30 14.13 2.68 -14.36
CA PRO A 30 14.55 1.28 -14.41
C PRO A 30 15.44 1.02 -15.62
N ALA A 31 16.51 0.24 -15.43
CA ALA A 31 17.45 -0.12 -16.50
C ALA A 31 16.80 -0.99 -17.59
N ALA A 32 15.77 -1.76 -17.23
CA ALA A 32 15.01 -2.59 -18.14
C ALA A 32 13.55 -2.66 -17.69
N VAL A 33 12.63 -2.73 -18.66
CA VAL A 33 11.19 -2.74 -18.43
C VAL A 33 10.60 -3.95 -19.13
N TYR A 34 9.81 -4.73 -18.39
CA TYR A 34 9.16 -5.93 -18.89
C TYR A 34 7.66 -5.94 -18.57
N PRO A 35 6.81 -6.46 -19.47
CA PRO A 35 7.14 -6.89 -20.84
C PRO A 35 7.49 -5.70 -21.76
N PRO A 36 8.18 -5.95 -22.90
CA PRO A 36 8.47 -4.90 -23.88
C PRO A 36 7.21 -4.14 -24.31
N GLY A 37 7.29 -2.81 -24.36
CA GLY A 37 6.15 -1.93 -24.67
C GLY A 37 5.39 -1.40 -23.45
N SER A 38 5.76 -1.82 -22.24
CA SER A 38 5.22 -1.24 -21.00
C SER A 38 5.78 0.18 -20.76
N SER A 39 5.09 0.93 -19.89
CA SER A 39 5.56 2.26 -19.45
C SER A 39 6.96 2.16 -18.84
N PRO A 40 7.92 3.02 -19.24
CA PRO A 40 9.21 3.10 -18.57
C PRO A 40 9.19 3.90 -17.27
N THR A 41 8.07 4.59 -17.01
CA THR A 41 7.84 5.30 -15.75
C THR A 41 7.41 4.30 -14.70
N PHE A 42 8.12 4.29 -13.58
CA PHE A 42 7.73 3.55 -12.38
C PHE A 42 6.59 4.29 -11.66
N ASP A 43 5.51 3.58 -11.36
CA ASP A 43 4.35 4.12 -10.65
C ASP A 43 4.61 4.20 -9.13
N GLY A 44 5.55 5.05 -8.73
CA GLY A 44 5.81 5.41 -7.33
C GLY A 44 5.07 6.67 -6.90
N ILE A 45 5.58 7.34 -5.85
CA ILE A 45 4.94 8.52 -5.28
C ILE A 45 4.91 9.67 -6.30
N PRO A 46 3.73 10.18 -6.70
CA PRO A 46 3.64 11.25 -7.66
C PRO A 46 4.20 12.57 -7.13
N ALA A 47 4.86 13.34 -8.00
CA ALA A 47 5.33 14.68 -7.66
C ALA A 47 4.15 15.59 -7.26
N ASN A 48 4.34 16.40 -6.21
CA ASN A 48 3.34 17.33 -5.67
C ASN A 48 2.04 16.67 -5.17
N SER A 49 2.05 15.35 -4.89
CA SER A 49 0.92 14.68 -4.26
C SER A 49 0.76 15.14 -2.80
N SER A 50 -0.49 15.20 -2.34
CA SER A 50 -0.82 15.49 -0.94
C SER A 50 -2.22 15.01 -0.59
N ASN A 51 -2.43 14.71 0.67
CA ASN A 51 -3.76 14.58 1.26
C ASN A 51 -4.02 15.75 2.20
N SER A 52 -5.28 16.07 2.43
CA SER A 52 -5.66 17.17 3.32
C SER A 52 -6.60 16.71 4.40
N TYR A 53 -6.41 17.21 5.61
CA TYR A 53 -7.30 16.97 6.73
C TYR A 53 -7.39 18.22 7.60
N LYS A 54 -8.62 18.65 7.98
CA LYS A 54 -8.87 19.88 8.74
C LYS A 54 -8.10 21.11 8.21
N ASN A 55 -8.11 21.31 6.88
CA ASN A 55 -7.38 22.37 6.16
C ASN A 55 -5.85 22.33 6.27
N THR A 56 -5.28 21.23 6.79
CA THR A 56 -3.83 20.99 6.80
C THR A 56 -3.50 20.01 5.69
N ALA A 57 -2.54 20.37 4.83
CA ALA A 57 -2.03 19.50 3.79
C ALA A 57 -0.86 18.64 4.33
N TYR A 58 -0.86 17.37 3.97
CA TYR A 58 0.15 16.38 4.31
C TYR A 58 0.69 15.80 3.00
N ALA A 59 1.91 16.21 2.65
CA ALA A 59 2.64 15.63 1.53
C ALA A 59 3.32 14.31 1.95
N PRO A 60 3.51 13.36 1.02
CA PRO A 60 4.33 12.19 1.28
C PRO A 60 5.73 12.57 1.75
N GLN A 61 6.20 11.91 2.80
CA GLN A 61 7.49 12.20 3.40
C GLN A 61 8.53 11.18 2.90
N ASN A 62 9.68 11.67 2.43
CA ASN A 62 10.84 10.82 2.15
C ASN A 62 11.59 10.56 3.44
N GLY A 63 11.37 9.38 3.99
CA GLY A 63 11.73 9.05 5.36
C GLY A 63 10.69 9.55 6.36
N THR A 64 10.65 8.90 7.52
CA THR A 64 9.77 9.29 8.62
C THR A 64 10.37 10.51 9.33
N GLN A 65 9.85 11.72 9.07
CA GLN A 65 10.40 12.99 9.56
C GLN A 65 10.23 13.26 11.08
N GLY A 66 10.13 12.21 11.91
CA GLY A 66 10.09 12.26 13.37
C GLY A 66 11.05 11.24 14.00
N TYR A 67 11.75 11.66 15.06
CA TYR A 67 13.11 11.25 15.48
C TYR A 67 13.49 9.75 15.42
N SER A 68 14.28 9.43 14.38
CA SER A 68 15.45 8.54 14.39
C SER A 68 15.28 7.05 14.72
N GLU A 69 14.21 6.41 14.28
CA GLU A 69 14.17 4.93 14.23
C GLU A 69 14.08 4.44 12.77
N ALA A 70 15.02 3.56 12.40
CA ALA A 70 14.91 2.81 11.15
C ALA A 70 13.65 1.94 11.22
N CYS A 71 12.91 1.85 10.10
CA CYS A 71 11.70 1.03 9.99
C CYS A 71 10.52 1.45 10.90
N ARG A 72 10.46 2.72 11.32
CA ARG A 72 9.33 3.25 12.12
C ARG A 72 7.98 2.93 11.47
N VAL A 73 7.02 2.51 12.28
CA VAL A 73 5.63 2.27 11.88
C VAL A 73 4.75 3.43 12.35
N PRO A 74 3.64 3.76 11.66
CA PRO A 74 2.67 4.70 12.20
C PRO A 74 2.20 4.25 13.59
N ALA A 75 1.94 5.19 14.49
CA ALA A 75 1.57 4.89 15.88
C ALA A 75 0.21 4.20 16.01
N TYR A 76 -0.64 4.34 15.00
CA TYR A 76 -1.85 3.55 14.82
C TYR A 76 -1.79 2.85 13.47
N ASP A 77 -2.34 1.64 13.40
CA ASP A 77 -2.50 0.98 12.11
C ASP A 77 -3.54 1.74 11.27
N PRO A 78 -3.25 2.05 9.99
CA PRO A 78 -4.25 2.59 9.08
C PRO A 78 -5.46 1.64 8.96
N GLY A 79 -6.64 2.19 8.66
CA GLY A 79 -7.84 1.37 8.49
C GLY A 79 -7.70 0.40 7.31
N GLU A 80 -7.79 -0.90 7.60
CA GLU A 80 -7.70 -1.99 6.61
C GLU A 80 -9.03 -2.60 6.16
N PRO A 81 -10.14 -2.57 6.94
CA PRO A 81 -11.43 -3.03 6.46
C PRO A 81 -11.87 -2.31 5.19
N MET A 82 -12.62 -3.00 4.33
CA MET A 82 -13.10 -2.45 3.06
C MET A 82 -13.75 -1.05 3.19
N PRO A 83 -14.60 -0.75 4.20
CA PRO A 83 -15.14 0.60 4.35
C PRO A 83 -14.05 1.68 4.50
N ASP A 84 -12.99 1.42 5.27
CA ASP A 84 -11.87 2.35 5.44
C ASP A 84 -11.07 2.50 4.14
N VAL A 85 -10.75 1.39 3.47
CA VAL A 85 -10.01 1.41 2.20
C VAL A 85 -10.81 2.14 1.11
N LEU A 86 -12.14 1.99 1.09
CA LEU A 86 -12.99 2.75 0.17
C LEU A 86 -12.97 4.25 0.46
N VAL A 87 -12.94 4.67 1.73
CA VAL A 87 -12.74 6.09 2.07
C VAL A 87 -11.36 6.57 1.63
N GLN A 88 -10.30 5.78 1.83
CA GLN A 88 -8.95 6.14 1.40
C GLN A 88 -8.85 6.36 -0.11
N LEU A 89 -9.42 5.44 -0.90
CA LEU A 89 -9.36 5.47 -2.37
C LEU A 89 -10.31 6.50 -3.00
N TYR A 90 -11.54 6.62 -2.48
CA TYR A 90 -12.62 7.36 -3.14
C TYR A 90 -13.13 8.56 -2.35
N GLY A 91 -12.74 8.70 -1.08
CA GLY A 91 -13.11 9.83 -0.24
C GLY A 91 -12.41 11.12 -0.67
N ASP A 92 -13.10 12.25 -0.50
CA ASP A 92 -12.47 13.57 -0.54
C ASP A 92 -11.81 13.92 0.81
N ALA A 93 -11.22 15.13 0.90
CA ALA A 93 -10.57 15.62 2.12
C ALA A 93 -11.55 15.87 3.30
N GLN A 94 -12.86 15.68 3.08
CA GLN A 94 -13.92 15.78 4.07
C GLN A 94 -14.54 14.41 4.39
N GLY A 95 -14.05 13.34 3.75
CA GLY A 95 -14.54 11.97 3.93
C GLY A 95 -15.79 11.64 3.12
N ASN A 96 -16.22 12.50 2.19
CA ASN A 96 -17.37 12.19 1.36
C ASN A 96 -16.97 11.16 0.31
N THR A 97 -17.65 10.01 0.30
CA THR A 97 -17.48 8.96 -0.70
C THR A 97 -18.62 8.97 -1.71
N PRO A 98 -18.36 8.71 -3.00
CA PRO A 98 -19.42 8.54 -4.00
C PRO A 98 -20.35 7.37 -3.63
N SER A 99 -21.61 7.44 -4.04
CA SER A 99 -22.60 6.38 -3.81
C SER A 99 -22.27 5.06 -4.53
N ASN A 100 -21.56 5.14 -5.65
CA ASN A 100 -21.03 4.00 -6.38
C ASN A 100 -19.53 4.20 -6.65
N PRO A 101 -18.64 3.86 -5.70
CA PRO A 101 -17.20 4.08 -5.83
C PRO A 101 -16.59 3.29 -7.00
N TRP A 102 -17.06 2.07 -7.24
CA TRP A 102 -16.51 1.17 -8.26
C TRP A 102 -16.66 1.67 -9.70
N SER A 103 -17.59 2.61 -9.95
CA SER A 103 -17.77 3.22 -11.27
C SER A 103 -17.04 4.56 -11.43
N GLN A 104 -16.27 4.98 -10.43
CA GLN A 104 -15.56 6.26 -10.41
C GLN A 104 -14.06 6.04 -10.47
N THR A 105 -13.33 7.07 -10.89
CA THR A 105 -11.88 7.10 -10.73
C THR A 105 -11.56 7.39 -9.25
N PRO A 106 -10.71 6.59 -8.59
CA PRO A 106 -10.24 6.88 -7.24
C PRO A 106 -9.56 8.25 -7.17
N THR A 107 -9.94 9.06 -6.18
CA THR A 107 -9.32 10.38 -5.92
C THR A 107 -8.01 10.25 -5.16
N MET A 108 -7.85 9.19 -4.37
CA MET A 108 -6.71 8.97 -3.48
C MET A 108 -6.54 10.06 -2.41
N GLN A 109 -7.61 10.78 -2.07
CA GLN A 109 -7.57 11.95 -1.17
C GLN A 109 -8.00 11.67 0.27
N GLY A 110 -8.37 10.43 0.59
CA GLY A 110 -8.97 10.07 1.88
C GLY A 110 -8.01 9.48 2.92
N PHE A 111 -6.73 9.25 2.62
CA PHE A 111 -5.76 8.63 3.54
C PHE A 111 -5.59 9.44 4.84
N ALA A 112 -5.33 10.74 4.73
CA ALA A 112 -5.16 11.59 5.93
C ALA A 112 -6.47 11.76 6.71
N TYR A 113 -7.62 11.74 6.02
CA TYR A 113 -8.93 11.82 6.66
C TYR A 113 -9.28 10.56 7.43
N ASN A 114 -9.07 9.39 6.81
CA ASN A 114 -9.43 8.10 7.39
C ASN A 114 -8.46 7.67 8.51
N TYR A 115 -7.24 8.23 8.54
CA TYR A 115 -6.27 7.89 9.56
C TYR A 115 -6.69 8.40 10.95
N TYR A 116 -6.91 7.47 11.89
CA TYR A 116 -7.42 7.69 13.25
C TYR A 116 -6.46 8.45 14.20
N ALA A 117 -5.61 9.34 13.69
CA ALA A 117 -4.58 10.04 14.47
C ALA A 117 -5.02 11.37 15.11
N ASP A 118 -6.32 11.66 15.12
CA ASP A 118 -6.88 12.77 15.89
C ASP A 118 -6.53 12.67 17.39
N TYR A 119 -6.29 11.47 17.89
CA TYR A 119 -5.98 11.21 19.30
C TYR A 119 -4.55 11.60 19.72
N ILE A 120 -3.61 11.76 18.77
CA ILE A 120 -2.19 12.03 19.09
C ILE A 120 -1.54 13.11 18.21
N HIS A 121 -2.33 13.86 17.42
CA HIS A 121 -1.85 14.92 16.54
C HIS A 121 -0.78 14.48 15.51
N SER A 122 -0.84 13.23 15.05
CA SER A 122 0.18 12.64 14.17
C SER A 122 -0.34 12.22 12.78
N VAL A 123 -1.35 12.92 12.27
CA VAL A 123 -2.02 12.58 11.00
C VAL A 123 -1.03 12.36 9.83
N GLY A 124 0.08 13.12 9.79
CA GLY A 124 1.10 12.98 8.75
C GLY A 124 1.82 11.62 8.71
N GLU A 125 1.73 10.79 9.74
CA GLU A 125 2.43 9.50 9.78
C GLU A 125 1.95 8.52 8.71
N VAL A 126 0.66 8.53 8.37
CA VAL A 126 0.10 7.70 7.29
C VAL A 126 0.67 8.09 5.92
N MET A 127 1.16 9.33 5.79
CA MET A 127 1.80 9.83 4.57
C MET A 127 3.31 9.54 4.55
N GLY A 128 3.84 8.80 5.52
CA GLY A 128 5.25 8.43 5.57
C GLY A 128 5.60 7.31 4.57
N ALA A 129 6.72 7.46 3.88
CA ALA A 129 7.34 6.42 3.06
C ALA A 129 8.82 6.27 3.40
N TYR A 130 9.32 5.05 3.41
CA TYR A 130 10.70 4.75 3.80
C TYR A 130 11.69 5.21 2.73
N SER A 131 12.85 5.71 3.17
CA SER A 131 13.96 6.00 2.28
C SER A 131 14.82 4.75 2.02
N ALA A 132 15.71 4.84 1.02
CA ALA A 132 16.67 3.77 0.71
C ALA A 132 17.59 3.45 1.90
N GLU A 133 17.94 4.45 2.71
CA GLU A 133 18.75 4.29 3.92
C GLU A 133 18.01 3.52 5.02
N GLN A 134 16.68 3.62 5.07
CA GLN A 134 15.86 2.93 6.07
C GLN A 134 15.57 1.48 5.67
N LEU A 135 15.44 1.19 4.37
CA LEU A 135 15.19 -0.16 3.84
C LEU A 135 16.27 -0.62 2.84
N PRO A 136 17.57 -0.64 3.22
CA PRO A 136 18.67 -0.86 2.29
C PRO A 136 18.61 -2.24 1.62
N VAL A 137 18.07 -3.25 2.31
CA VAL A 137 17.91 -4.60 1.73
C VAL A 137 16.83 -4.61 0.65
N LEU A 138 15.67 -3.97 0.89
CA LEU A 138 14.57 -3.97 -0.07
C LEU A 138 14.88 -3.09 -1.29
N TYR A 139 15.47 -1.92 -1.07
CA TYR A 139 15.96 -1.08 -2.16
C TYR A 139 17.08 -1.77 -2.95
N GLY A 140 18.05 -2.40 -2.27
CA GLY A 140 19.11 -3.15 -2.94
C GLY A 140 18.57 -4.32 -3.78
N LEU A 141 17.56 -5.04 -3.30
CA LEU A 141 16.87 -6.06 -4.09
C LEU A 141 16.15 -5.44 -5.29
N ALA A 142 15.44 -4.34 -5.09
CA ALA A 142 14.69 -3.65 -6.14
C ALA A 142 15.60 -3.10 -7.27
N GLU A 143 16.81 -2.64 -6.93
CA GLU A 143 17.78 -2.14 -7.91
C GLU A 143 18.45 -3.25 -8.72
N ASN A 144 18.58 -4.45 -8.14
CA ASN A 144 19.33 -5.56 -8.74
C ASN A 144 18.42 -6.66 -9.32
N PHE A 145 17.12 -6.61 -9.06
CA PHE A 145 16.13 -7.58 -9.52
C PHE A 145 14.88 -6.88 -10.07
N ALA A 146 13.88 -7.65 -10.47
CA ALA A 146 12.65 -7.10 -11.03
C ALA A 146 11.68 -6.66 -9.92
N VAL A 147 11.05 -5.50 -10.11
CA VAL A 147 9.92 -5.01 -9.32
C VAL A 147 8.69 -4.92 -10.21
N SER A 148 7.52 -5.25 -9.67
CA SER A 148 6.23 -4.98 -10.30
C SER A 148 5.55 -3.83 -9.54
N ASP A 149 5.42 -2.68 -10.19
CA ASP A 149 4.76 -1.48 -9.68
C ASP A 149 3.23 -1.46 -9.90
N ARG A 150 2.72 -2.47 -10.61
CA ARG A 150 1.28 -2.68 -10.86
C ARG A 150 0.78 -4.01 -10.33
N TRP A 151 1.26 -4.39 -9.14
CA TRP A 151 0.76 -5.53 -8.39
C TRP A 151 -0.20 -5.06 -7.30
N PHE A 152 -1.50 -5.31 -7.50
CA PHE A 152 -2.56 -4.85 -6.60
C PHE A 152 -3.08 -5.97 -5.70
N ALA A 153 -3.59 -5.60 -4.53
CA ALA A 153 -4.44 -6.48 -3.74
C ALA A 153 -5.64 -6.96 -4.57
N SER A 154 -6.04 -8.22 -4.41
CA SER A 154 -7.17 -8.77 -5.17
C SER A 154 -8.50 -8.19 -4.70
N VAL A 155 -8.58 -7.82 -3.42
CA VAL A 155 -9.73 -7.14 -2.81
C VAL A 155 -9.22 -6.02 -1.90
N PRO A 156 -9.86 -4.84 -1.87
CA PRO A 156 -9.43 -3.71 -1.03
C PRO A 156 -9.89 -3.93 0.40
N THR A 157 -9.26 -4.89 1.08
CA THR A 157 -9.56 -5.23 2.47
C THR A 157 -8.35 -5.87 3.16
N GLN A 158 -8.57 -6.35 4.36
CA GLN A 158 -7.61 -6.90 5.31
C GLN A 158 -6.77 -8.08 4.77
N THR A 159 -5.80 -8.45 5.58
CA THR A 159 -4.79 -9.49 5.33
C THR A 159 -5.37 -10.83 4.87
N ASN A 160 -6.25 -11.49 5.64
CA ASN A 160 -6.62 -12.89 5.38
C ASN A 160 -7.32 -13.09 4.02
N PRO A 161 -8.28 -12.25 3.59
CA PRO A 161 -8.84 -12.33 2.25
C PRO A 161 -7.78 -12.27 1.15
N ASN A 162 -6.85 -11.32 1.23
CA ASN A 162 -5.79 -11.18 0.23
C ASN A 162 -4.77 -12.33 0.28
N ARG A 163 -4.48 -12.88 1.47
CA ARG A 163 -3.68 -14.12 1.60
C ARG A 163 -4.37 -15.29 0.90
N ALA A 164 -5.67 -15.48 1.11
CA ALA A 164 -6.45 -16.51 0.43
C ALA A 164 -6.44 -16.33 -1.09
N PHE A 165 -6.64 -15.11 -1.60
CA PHE A 165 -6.54 -14.83 -3.03
C PHE A 165 -5.16 -15.17 -3.61
N SER A 166 -4.08 -14.81 -2.91
CA SER A 166 -2.72 -15.02 -3.42
C SER A 166 -2.35 -16.50 -3.60
N ILE A 167 -2.93 -17.39 -2.79
CA ILE A 167 -2.64 -18.83 -2.80
C ILE A 167 -3.71 -19.61 -3.58
N CYS A 168 -4.99 -19.22 -3.46
CA CYS A 168 -6.13 -19.99 -3.95
C CYS A 168 -6.86 -19.33 -5.13
N GLY A 169 -6.53 -18.09 -5.49
CA GLY A 169 -7.26 -17.31 -6.50
C GLY A 169 -8.66 -16.83 -6.06
N THR A 170 -9.05 -17.06 -4.80
CA THR A 170 -10.34 -16.64 -4.24
C THR A 170 -10.28 -16.57 -2.71
N SER A 171 -11.07 -15.69 -2.10
CA SER A 171 -11.35 -15.67 -0.65
C SER A 171 -12.66 -16.38 -0.26
N LEU A 172 -13.36 -17.02 -1.22
CA LEU A 172 -14.71 -17.57 -1.03
C LEU A 172 -15.76 -16.53 -0.56
N GLY A 173 -15.55 -15.26 -0.94
CA GLY A 173 -16.44 -14.16 -0.55
C GLY A 173 -16.16 -13.59 0.84
N ALA A 174 -15.10 -14.03 1.52
CA ALA A 174 -14.65 -13.40 2.75
C ALA A 174 -14.08 -12.02 2.47
N GLU A 175 -14.54 -11.04 3.24
CA GLU A 175 -14.11 -9.64 3.14
C GLU A 175 -13.45 -9.15 4.43
N VAL A 176 -13.56 -9.88 5.53
CA VAL A 176 -12.91 -9.53 6.79
C VAL A 176 -12.05 -10.67 7.33
N ASN A 177 -11.09 -10.35 8.19
CA ASN A 177 -10.16 -11.34 8.74
C ASN A 177 -10.86 -12.49 9.46
N SER A 178 -11.96 -12.23 10.16
CA SER A 178 -12.72 -13.22 10.94
C SER A 178 -13.43 -14.26 10.08
N ASP A 179 -13.73 -13.97 8.82
CA ASP A 179 -14.47 -14.86 7.92
C ASP A 179 -13.62 -16.05 7.45
N ILE A 180 -12.29 -15.92 7.51
CA ILE A 180 -11.33 -16.98 7.14
C ILE A 180 -10.82 -17.73 8.39
N SER A 181 -11.52 -17.61 9.52
CA SER A 181 -11.26 -18.50 10.63
C SER A 181 -11.51 -19.96 10.21
N ILE A 182 -10.60 -20.86 10.61
CA ILE A 182 -10.77 -22.29 10.43
C ILE A 182 -12.12 -22.64 11.06
N ARG A 183 -13.15 -22.86 10.23
CA ARG A 183 -14.29 -23.66 10.68
C ARG A 183 -13.69 -25.02 11.01
N GLN A 184 -13.42 -25.24 12.30
CA GLN A 184 -13.31 -26.59 12.83
C GLN A 184 -14.66 -27.23 12.54
N TYR A 185 -14.77 -27.85 11.36
CA TYR A 185 -15.79 -28.85 11.13
C TYR A 185 -15.46 -29.96 12.12
N TYR A 186 -16.12 -29.94 13.27
CA TYR A 186 -16.25 -31.12 14.11
C TYR A 186 -16.96 -32.16 13.25
N LEU A 187 -16.18 -33.07 12.66
CA LEU A 187 -16.64 -34.38 12.23
C LEU A 187 -16.64 -35.32 13.44
#